data_AF-A0A3A2ZME9-F1
#
_entry.id   AF-A0A3A2ZME9-F1
#
_cell.length_a   1.000
_cell.length_b   1.000
_cell.length_c   1.000
_cell.angle_alpha   90.00
_cell.angle_beta   90.00
_cell.angle_gamma   90.00
#
_symmetry.space_group_name_H-M   'P 1'
#
loop_
_entity.id
_entity.type
_entity.pdbx_description
1 polymer ?
#
loop_
_entity_poly.entity_id
_entity_poly.type
_entity_poly.pdbx_seq_one_letter_code
_entity_poly.pdbx_strand_id
1 'polypeptide(L)'
;MATHPYYPLDAQIPGYSPNESPLLTILATAAAASAALLGITLAISFLRPNLSKADRFAILWFVLSGSLHCFFEGYFILNHGHMGGAQDILGQLWKEYALSDSRYLTSDTLVLCMESITVVSRTLTK
;
A
#
# COMPACT_ATOMS: atom_id res chain seq x y z
N MET A 1 22.81 11.25 -17.20
CA MET A 1 22.04 9.98 -17.25
C MET A 1 20.98 10.06 -16.17
N ALA A 2 19.76 9.56 -16.43
CA ALA A 2 18.72 9.55 -15.40
C ALA A 2 19.18 8.69 -14.21
N THR A 3 19.08 9.24 -12.99
CA THR A 3 19.51 8.56 -11.76
C THR A 3 18.47 7.54 -11.28
N HIS A 4 17.23 7.63 -11.79
CA HIS A 4 16.10 6.76 -11.50
C HIS A 4 15.13 6.68 -12.69
N PRO A 5 14.22 5.68 -12.74
CA PRO A 5 13.29 5.49 -13.86
C PRO A 5 11.99 6.32 -13.77
N TYR A 6 11.74 7.01 -12.66
CA TYR A 6 10.50 7.77 -12.42
C TYR A 6 10.42 9.07 -13.21
N TYR A 7 9.21 9.46 -13.61
CA TYR A 7 8.95 10.74 -14.28
C TYR A 7 8.41 11.79 -13.30
N PRO A 8 8.85 13.06 -13.37
CA PRO A 8 9.85 13.58 -14.32
C PRO A 8 11.29 13.13 -13.95
N LEU A 9 12.16 12.98 -14.95
CA LEU A 9 13.51 12.38 -14.79
C LEU A 9 14.49 13.24 -13.97
N ASP A 10 14.15 14.50 -13.70
CA ASP A 10 14.91 15.45 -12.89
C ASP A 10 14.42 15.54 -11.44
N ALA A 11 13.39 14.76 -11.08
CA ALA A 11 12.90 14.67 -9.71
C ALA A 11 14.02 14.31 -8.73
N GLN A 12 14.00 14.94 -7.56
CA GLN A 12 14.96 14.62 -6.50
C GLN A 12 14.37 13.53 -5.63
N ILE A 13 14.86 12.29 -5.79
CA ILE A 13 14.48 11.15 -4.95
C ILE A 13 15.65 10.83 -4.01
N PRO A 14 15.59 11.28 -2.75
CA PRO A 14 16.68 11.10 -1.80
C PRO A 14 16.98 9.62 -1.55
N GLY A 15 18.26 9.26 -1.62
CA GLY A 15 18.70 7.89 -1.32
C GLY A 15 18.16 6.81 -2.25
N TYR A 16 17.78 7.17 -3.49
CA TYR A 16 17.24 6.20 -4.44
C TYR A 16 18.16 4.98 -4.62
N SER A 17 17.56 3.79 -4.46
CA SER A 17 18.14 2.51 -4.82
C SER A 17 17.09 1.66 -5.54
N PRO A 18 17.44 1.00 -6.67
CA PRO A 18 16.52 0.10 -7.35
C PRO A 18 16.09 -1.05 -6.43
N ASN A 19 14.92 -1.64 -6.72
CA ASN A 19 14.44 -2.84 -6.04
C ASN A 19 15.42 -3.99 -6.22
N GLU A 20 15.78 -4.65 -5.12
CA GLU A 20 16.61 -5.86 -5.15
C GLU A 20 15.79 -7.09 -5.56
N SER A 21 14.50 -7.11 -5.22
CA SER A 21 13.59 -8.19 -5.56
C SER A 21 12.99 -8.01 -6.96
N PRO A 22 12.83 -9.10 -7.73
CA PRO A 22 12.10 -9.05 -8.99
C PRO A 22 10.65 -8.61 -8.80
N LEU A 23 10.10 -7.87 -9.76
CA LEU A 23 8.69 -7.43 -9.77
C LEU A 23 7.71 -8.57 -9.47
N LEU A 24 7.88 -9.73 -10.11
CA LEU A 24 7.00 -10.88 -9.89
C LEU A 24 7.06 -11.39 -8.44
N THR A 25 8.21 -11.32 -7.78
CA THR A 25 8.34 -11.70 -6.37
C THR A 25 7.60 -10.71 -5.48
N ILE A 26 7.71 -9.42 -5.76
CA ILE A 26 7.01 -8.36 -5.02
C ILE A 26 5.49 -8.55 -5.15
N LEU A 27 4.99 -8.68 -6.38
CA LEU A 27 3.57 -8.87 -6.68
C LEU A 27 3.03 -10.19 -6.11
N ALA A 28 3.77 -11.30 -6.27
CA ALA A 28 3.37 -12.60 -5.72
C ALA A 28 3.27 -12.56 -4.20
N THR A 29 4.21 -11.88 -3.53
CA THR A 29 4.17 -11.75 -2.06
C THR A 29 2.97 -10.94 -1.61
N ALA A 30 2.70 -9.80 -2.25
CA ALA A 30 1.53 -8.96 -1.94
C ALA A 30 0.20 -9.70 -2.21
N ALA A 31 0.12 -10.42 -3.33
CA ALA A 31 -1.03 -11.22 -3.69
C ALA A 31 -1.25 -12.38 -2.72
N ALA A 32 -0.19 -13.08 -2.32
CA ALA A 32 -0.27 -14.17 -1.34
C ALA A 32 -0.73 -13.68 0.04
N ALA A 33 -0.20 -12.55 0.51
CA ALA A 33 -0.63 -11.92 1.76
C ALA A 33 -2.12 -11.52 1.71
N SER A 34 -2.54 -10.90 0.61
CA SER A 34 -3.95 -10.50 0.39
C SER A 34 -4.87 -11.72 0.31
N ALA A 35 -4.47 -12.78 -0.40
CA ALA A 35 -5.23 -14.02 -0.52
C ALA A 35 -5.33 -14.75 0.83
N ALA A 36 -4.27 -14.78 1.63
CA ALA A 36 -4.29 -15.37 2.97
C ALA A 36 -5.26 -14.61 3.90
N LEU A 37 -5.18 -13.27 3.91
CA LEU A 37 -6.09 -12.41 4.68
C LEU A 37 -7.55 -12.63 4.28
N LEU A 38 -7.84 -12.60 2.98
CA LEU A 38 -9.19 -12.82 2.46
C LEU A 38 -9.67 -14.25 2.69
N GLY A 39 -8.80 -15.24 2.55
CA GLY A 39 -9.10 -16.65 2.80
C GLY A 39 -9.49 -16.91 4.26
N ILE A 40 -8.73 -16.36 5.21
CA ILE A 40 -9.03 -16.42 6.64
C ILE A 40 -10.37 -15.73 6.92
N THR A 41 -10.57 -14.53 6.38
CA THR A 41 -11.82 -13.76 6.56
C THR A 41 -13.03 -14.52 6.02
N LEU A 42 -12.90 -15.11 4.83
CA LEU A 42 -13.93 -15.93 4.22
C LEU A 42 -14.23 -17.18 5.06
N ALA A 43 -13.20 -17.87 5.54
CA ALA A 43 -13.34 -19.03 6.43
C ALA A 43 -14.11 -18.67 7.71
N ILE A 44 -13.77 -17.55 8.35
CA ILE A 44 -14.49 -17.04 9.53
C ILE A 44 -15.94 -16.70 9.18
N SER A 45 -16.20 -16.11 8.00
CA SER A 45 -17.56 -15.77 7.56
C SER A 45 -18.47 -17.00 7.43
N PHE A 46 -17.92 -18.19 7.17
CA PHE A 46 -18.69 -19.44 7.12
C PHE A 46 -19.15 -19.92 8.50
N LEU A 47 -18.52 -19.46 9.59
CA LEU A 47 -19.01 -19.71 10.96
C LEU A 47 -20.31 -18.94 11.25
N ARG A 48 -20.72 -18.02 10.37
CA ARG A 48 -21.94 -17.22 10.47
C ARG A 48 -22.90 -17.59 9.33
N PRO A 49 -23.74 -18.63 9.48
CA PRO A 49 -24.59 -19.15 8.40
C PRO A 49 -25.65 -18.15 7.92
N ASN A 50 -26.02 -17.17 8.76
CA ASN A 50 -27.04 -16.17 8.45
C ASN A 50 -26.55 -15.03 7.54
N LEU A 51 -25.25 -14.96 7.22
CA LEU A 51 -24.72 -13.91 6.33
C LEU A 51 -25.11 -14.20 4.88
N SER A 52 -25.66 -13.20 4.20
CA SER A 52 -25.92 -13.29 2.77
C SER A 52 -24.60 -13.31 1.98
N LYS A 53 -24.66 -13.71 0.70
CA LYS A 53 -23.49 -13.66 -0.19
C LYS A 53 -22.99 -12.21 -0.37
N ALA A 54 -23.90 -11.24 -0.40
CA ALA A 54 -23.56 -9.83 -0.51
C ALA A 54 -22.82 -9.34 0.74
N ASP A 55 -23.28 -9.72 1.94
CA ASP A 55 -22.61 -9.36 3.19
C ASP A 55 -21.19 -9.93 3.26
N ARG A 56 -21.02 -11.19 2.84
CA ARG A 56 -19.69 -11.82 2.79
C ARG A 56 -18.75 -11.06 1.84
N PHE A 57 -19.23 -10.71 0.66
CA PHE A 57 -18.44 -9.92 -0.29
C PHE A 57 -18.08 -8.53 0.28
N ALA A 58 -19.04 -7.84 0.90
CA ALA A 58 -18.80 -6.56 1.55
C ALA A 58 -17.76 -6.68 2.67
N ILE A 59 -17.85 -7.70 3.53
CA ILE A 59 -16.85 -7.95 4.58
C ILE A 59 -15.46 -8.15 3.97
N LEU A 60 -15.33 -8.98 2.93
CA LEU A 60 -14.04 -9.20 2.27
C LEU A 60 -13.47 -7.90 1.68
N TRP A 61 -14.32 -7.10 1.03
CA TRP A 61 -13.95 -5.80 0.50
C TRP A 61 -13.44 -4.86 1.61
N PHE A 62 -14.20 -4.72 2.70
CA PHE A 62 -13.83 -3.85 3.82
C PHE A 62 -12.56 -4.32 4.52
N VAL A 63 -12.36 -5.62 4.69
CA VAL A 63 -11.14 -6.16 5.29
C VAL A 63 -9.92 -5.91 4.41
N LEU A 64 -10.03 -6.12 3.09
CA LEU A 64 -8.95 -5.82 2.15
C LEU A 64 -8.61 -4.32 2.14
N SER A 65 -9.63 -3.47 1.95
CA SER A 65 -9.46 -2.02 1.91
C SER A 65 -8.89 -1.48 3.22
N GLY A 66 -9.47 -1.85 4.37
CA GLY A 66 -8.97 -1.43 5.68
C GLY A 66 -7.53 -1.88 5.94
N SER A 67 -7.15 -3.07 5.46
CA SER A 67 -5.77 -3.56 5.58
C SER A 67 -4.81 -2.78 4.68
N LEU A 68 -5.20 -2.43 3.46
CA LEU A 68 -4.38 -1.57 2.58
C LEU A 68 -4.16 -0.20 3.22
N HIS A 69 -5.20 0.45 3.73
CA HIS A 69 -5.06 1.73 4.43
C HIS A 69 -4.13 1.59 5.66
N CYS A 70 -4.42 0.65 6.56
CA CYS A 70 -3.64 0.51 7.80
C CYS A 70 -2.16 0.11 7.56
N PHE A 71 -1.89 -0.83 6.65
CA PHE A 71 -0.55 -1.39 6.47
C PHE A 71 0.21 -0.76 5.32
N PHE A 72 -0.41 -0.60 4.14
CA PHE A 72 0.29 -0.10 2.96
C PHE A 72 0.45 1.42 3.01
N GLU A 73 -0.66 2.16 3.16
CA GLU A 73 -0.64 3.63 3.26
C GLU A 73 -0.05 4.09 4.60
N GLY A 74 -0.36 3.39 5.70
CA GLY A 74 0.27 3.62 7.01
C GLY A 74 1.80 3.49 6.95
N TYR A 75 2.32 2.49 6.24
CA TYR A 75 3.76 2.36 6.01
C TYR A 75 4.32 3.56 5.22
N PHE A 76 3.61 4.04 4.19
CA PHE A 76 4.03 5.23 3.47
C PHE A 76 4.11 6.46 4.37
N ILE A 77 3.09 6.74 5.18
CA ILE A 77 3.10 7.91 6.09
C ILE A 77 4.31 7.86 7.03
N LEU A 78 4.64 6.67 7.56
CA LEU A 78 5.76 6.52 8.49
C LEU A 78 7.14 6.59 7.81
N ASN A 79 7.24 6.22 6.52
CA ASN A 79 8.52 6.04 5.82
C ASN A 79 8.74 6.95 4.60
N HIS A 80 7.80 7.84 4.27
CA HIS A 80 7.80 8.67 3.06
C HIS A 80 9.14 9.39 2.80
N GLY A 81 9.81 9.87 3.85
CA GLY A 81 11.09 10.58 3.75
C GLY A 81 12.30 9.73 3.33
N HIS A 82 12.21 8.40 3.39
CA HIS A 82 13.32 7.48 3.05
C HIS A 82 12.88 6.39 2.04
N MET A 83 11.74 6.59 1.37
CA MET A 83 11.12 5.58 0.51
C MET A 83 12.01 5.18 -0.69
N GLY A 84 12.80 6.13 -1.21
CA GLY A 84 13.70 5.88 -2.34
C GLY A 84 14.72 4.76 -2.10
N GLY A 85 15.17 4.58 -0.85
CA GLY A 85 16.16 3.57 -0.48
C GLY A 85 15.57 2.31 0.17
N ALA A 86 14.24 2.23 0.34
CA ALA A 86 13.61 1.14 1.07
C ALA A 86 13.75 -0.21 0.33
N GLN A 87 14.14 -1.25 1.06
CA GLN A 87 14.35 -2.61 0.51
C GLN A 87 13.50 -3.68 1.21
N ASP A 88 12.71 -3.33 2.21
CA ASP A 88 11.66 -4.23 2.68
C ASP A 88 10.55 -4.38 1.62
N ILE A 89 9.70 -5.40 1.79
CA ILE A 89 8.68 -5.74 0.80
C ILE A 89 7.69 -4.59 0.53
N LEU A 90 7.33 -3.80 1.56
CA LEU A 90 6.38 -2.70 1.40
C LEU A 90 7.03 -1.51 0.70
N GLY A 91 8.27 -1.17 1.07
CA GLY A 91 9.04 -0.13 0.40
C GLY A 91 9.30 -0.44 -1.08
N GLN A 92 9.64 -1.70 -1.39
CA GLN A 92 9.82 -2.13 -2.78
C GLN A 92 8.50 -2.10 -3.56
N LEU A 93 7.37 -2.50 -2.94
CA LEU A 93 6.05 -2.40 -3.54
C LEU A 93 5.64 -0.94 -3.79
N TRP A 94 5.94 -0.03 -2.87
CA TRP A 94 5.73 1.42 -3.07
C TRP A 94 6.59 1.97 -4.21
N LYS A 95 7.83 1.52 -4.35
CA LYS A 95 8.68 1.88 -5.49
C LYS A 95 8.12 1.41 -6.83
N GLU A 96 7.49 0.24 -6.89
CA GLU A 96 6.78 -0.19 -8.10
C GLU A 96 5.53 0.66 -8.35
N TYR A 97 4.75 0.94 -7.29
CA TYR A 97 3.55 1.78 -7.39
C TYR A 97 3.89 3.22 -7.86
N ALA A 98 5.01 3.76 -7.38
CA ALA A 98 5.49 5.09 -7.73
C ALA A 98 5.91 5.26 -9.20
N LEU A 99 6.03 4.17 -9.97
CA LEU A 99 6.15 4.28 -11.44
C LEU A 99 4.91 4.94 -12.05
N SER A 100 3.75 4.83 -11.40
CA SER A 100 2.52 5.51 -11.80
C SER A 100 2.47 6.98 -11.37
N ASP A 101 3.12 7.31 -10.24
CA ASP A 101 3.22 8.66 -9.71
C ASP A 101 4.46 8.81 -8.82
N SER A 102 5.46 9.55 -9.29
CA SER A 102 6.75 9.68 -8.59
C SER A 102 6.66 10.45 -7.29
N ARG A 103 5.55 11.16 -7.03
CA ARG A 103 5.35 11.99 -5.83
C ARG A 103 5.35 11.18 -4.53
N TYR A 104 5.06 9.88 -4.60
CA TYR A 104 5.21 8.96 -3.46
C TYR A 104 6.68 8.74 -3.05
N LEU A 105 7.66 9.12 -3.89
CA LEU A 105 9.08 9.03 -3.56
C LEU A 105 9.73 10.38 -3.27
N THR A 106 9.05 11.48 -3.57
CA THR A 106 9.52 12.84 -3.29
C THR A 106 8.88 13.46 -2.05
N SER A 107 8.06 12.70 -1.31
CA SER A 107 7.37 13.17 -0.10
C SER A 107 6.48 14.39 -0.36
N ASP A 108 5.76 14.40 -1.48
CA ASP A 108 4.86 15.51 -1.80
C ASP A 108 3.79 15.72 -0.71
N THR A 109 3.64 16.96 -0.27
CA THR A 109 2.75 17.32 0.85
C THR A 109 1.28 17.04 0.58
N LEU A 110 0.79 17.18 -0.66
CA LEU A 110 -0.61 16.90 -0.99
C LEU A 110 -0.86 15.39 -0.90
N VAL A 111 0.03 14.59 -1.49
CA VAL A 111 -0.04 13.13 -1.42
C VAL A 111 -0.01 12.68 0.05
N LEU A 112 0.94 13.17 0.84
CA LEU A 112 1.04 12.82 2.26
C LEU A 112 -0.22 13.18 3.05
N CYS A 113 -0.81 14.36 2.83
CA CYS A 113 -2.05 14.76 3.48
C CYS A 113 -3.23 13.87 3.09
N MET A 114 -3.36 13.50 1.82
CA MET A 114 -4.45 12.66 1.33
C MET A 114 -4.38 11.25 1.94
N GLU A 115 -3.20 10.63 1.90
CA GLU A 115 -2.94 9.32 2.54
C GLU A 115 -3.13 9.39 4.07
N SER A 116 -2.80 10.53 4.70
CA SER A 116 -3.04 10.70 6.14
C SER A 116 -4.54 10.70 6.48
N ILE A 117 -5.40 11.21 5.61
CA ILE A 117 -6.85 11.21 5.82
C ILE A 117 -7.43 9.80 5.70
N THR A 118 -6.96 9.00 4.75
CA THR A 118 -7.42 7.62 4.56
C THR A 118 -7.00 6.72 5.73
N VAL A 119 -5.83 6.95 6.32
CA VAL A 119 -5.34 6.20 7.49
C VAL A 119 -5.91 6.71 8.80
N VAL A 120 -5.90 8.03 9.03
CA VAL A 120 -6.26 8.67 10.31
C VAL A 120 -7.65 9.28 10.23
N SER A 121 -8.63 8.54 9.70
CA SER A 121 -10.03 8.95 9.78
C SER A 121 -10.52 8.92 11.24
N ARG A 122 -10.06 9.89 12.05
CA ARG A 122 -10.80 10.35 13.20
C ARG A 122 -12.07 10.93 12.60
N THR A 123 -13.14 10.14 12.66
CA THR A 123 -14.48 10.70 12.74
C THR A 123 -14.37 11.79 13.81
N LEU A 124 -14.56 13.05 13.41
CA LEU A 124 -14.69 14.15 14.34
C LEU A 124 -15.80 13.74 15.30
N THR A 125 -15.39 13.28 16.47
CA THR A 125 -16.25 12.96 17.59
C THR A 125 -16.88 14.29 17.95
N LYS A 126 -18.12 14.49 17.50
CA LYS A 126 -19.05 15.39 18.15
C LYS A 126 -19.69 14.63 19.30
#